data_AF-A0AA84ZH16-F1
#
_entry.id   AF-A0AA84ZH16-F1
#
_cell.length_a   1.000
_cell.length_b   1.000
_cell.length_c   1.000
_cell.angle_alpha   90.00
_cell.angle_beta   90.00
_cell.angle_gamma   90.00
#
_symmetry.space_group_name_H-M   'P 1'
#
loop_
_entity.id
_entity.type
_entity.pdbx_description
1 polymer ?
#
loop_
_entity_poly.entity_id
_entity_poly.type
_entity_poly.pdbx_seq_one_letter_code
_entity_poly.pdbx_strand_id
1 'polypeptide(L)'
;MSYGTDPDSSCVITAVGFVAQAGTKQQKYEVLSRTSDSADDACLWPSSLLSRRTRYLCYVSENINTCAGQRPILVNLVLVDDGEHIPANHQAIYNTIDTGERALKRKILCAKFSPRSTTSRAITRIGVYSRPRTTTPGYTRIGDINSIVIYCKHTEIGLLNSERSPVPPSVPSRPSIPDRNNLYPNLPAFSSSGNASACEAFATTRRGTVHR
;
A
#
# COMPACT_ATOMS: atom_id res chain seq x y z
N MET A 1 28.22 -4.39 1.12
CA MET A 1 27.24 -5.43 1.50
C MET A 1 26.13 -5.38 0.48
N SER A 2 26.20 -6.25 -0.52
CA SER A 2 25.23 -6.30 -1.60
C SER A 2 23.99 -7.02 -1.09
N TYR A 3 22.87 -6.31 -0.95
CA TYR A 3 21.59 -6.97 -0.76
C TYR A 3 21.34 -7.83 -1.99
N GLY A 4 21.49 -9.15 -1.84
CA GLY A 4 21.07 -10.09 -2.87
C GLY A 4 19.62 -9.79 -3.19
N THR A 5 19.36 -9.34 -4.41
CA THR A 5 18.02 -9.15 -4.95
C THR A 5 17.39 -10.53 -5.03
N ASP A 6 16.69 -10.90 -3.96
CA ASP A 6 15.76 -12.02 -3.91
C ASP A 6 14.80 -11.83 -5.11
N PRO A 7 14.80 -12.72 -6.11
CA PRO A 7 14.13 -12.51 -7.39
C PRO A 7 12.62 -12.24 -7.25
N ASP A 8 12.01 -12.72 -6.16
CA ASP A 8 10.61 -12.45 -5.79
C ASP A 8 10.37 -11.04 -5.21
N SER A 9 11.42 -10.24 -4.98
CA SER A 9 11.30 -8.82 -4.58
C SER A 9 10.80 -7.93 -5.72
N SER A 10 10.65 -8.49 -6.91
CA SER A 10 10.21 -7.79 -8.11
C SER A 10 8.70 -7.84 -8.34
N CYS A 11 7.91 -8.39 -7.41
CA CYS A 11 6.46 -8.51 -7.54
C CYS A 11 5.71 -7.79 -6.42
N VAL A 12 4.52 -7.26 -6.75
CA VAL A 12 3.56 -6.71 -5.79
C VAL A 12 2.23 -7.44 -5.89
N ILE A 13 1.56 -7.62 -4.75
CA ILE A 13 0.26 -8.27 -4.69
C ILE A 13 -0.82 -7.26 -5.09
N THR A 14 -1.61 -7.59 -6.10
CA THR A 14 -2.68 -6.72 -6.66
C THR A 14 -4.08 -7.20 -6.32
N ALA A 15 -4.23 -8.43 -5.82
CA ALA A 15 -5.47 -8.94 -5.27
C ALA A 15 -5.19 -10.04 -4.23
N VAL A 16 -6.08 -10.19 -3.25
CA VAL A 16 -6.10 -11.27 -2.28
C VAL A 16 -7.53 -11.76 -2.10
N GLY A 17 -7.72 -13.05 -1.84
CA GLY A 17 -9.03 -13.66 -1.69
C GLY A 17 -8.96 -15.06 -1.10
N PHE A 18 -10.09 -15.75 -1.09
CA PHE A 18 -10.17 -17.16 -0.70
C PHE A 18 -10.78 -18.00 -1.81
N VAL A 19 -10.39 -19.26 -1.90
CA VAL A 19 -11.03 -20.26 -2.77
C VAL A 19 -11.48 -21.47 -1.96
N ALA A 20 -12.55 -22.11 -2.42
CA ALA A 20 -13.02 -23.35 -1.83
C ALA A 20 -12.15 -24.54 -2.28
N GLN A 21 -11.54 -24.48 -3.46
CA GLN A 21 -10.77 -25.59 -4.03
C GLN A 21 -9.31 -25.21 -4.28
N ALA A 22 -8.39 -26.14 -4.02
CA ALA A 22 -7.00 -25.99 -4.44
C ALA A 22 -6.97 -25.97 -5.98
N GLY A 23 -6.37 -24.91 -6.54
CA GLY A 23 -6.53 -24.53 -7.93
C GLY A 23 -6.13 -25.53 -9.01
N THR A 24 -6.62 -25.31 -10.23
CA THR A 24 -6.09 -25.93 -11.46
C THR A 24 -5.03 -25.02 -12.11
N LYS A 25 -4.17 -25.57 -12.98
CA LYS A 25 -3.06 -24.84 -13.65
C LYS A 25 -3.48 -23.58 -14.43
N GLN A 26 -4.77 -23.35 -14.69
CA GLN A 26 -5.29 -22.24 -15.49
C GLN A 26 -5.77 -21.04 -14.69
N GLN A 27 -5.62 -21.04 -13.36
CA GLN A 27 -6.09 -19.94 -12.52
C GLN A 27 -5.12 -18.75 -12.55
N LYS A 28 -5.70 -17.53 -12.55
CA LYS A 28 -4.96 -16.26 -12.59
C LYS A 28 -4.38 -15.84 -11.22
N TYR A 29 -4.54 -16.68 -10.21
CA TYR A 29 -4.14 -16.44 -8.84
C TYR A 29 -3.33 -17.63 -8.31
N GLU A 30 -2.39 -17.34 -7.43
CA GLU A 30 -1.64 -18.35 -6.68
C GLU A 30 -2.47 -18.78 -5.46
N VAL A 31 -2.62 -20.10 -5.27
CA VAL A 31 -3.35 -20.67 -4.13
C VAL A 31 -2.36 -21.22 -3.11
N LEU A 32 -2.43 -20.68 -1.89
CA LEU A 32 -1.66 -21.14 -0.73
C LEU A 32 -2.33 -22.37 -0.12
N SER A 33 -2.23 -23.50 -0.83
CA SER A 33 -2.84 -24.78 -0.43
C SER A 33 -1.97 -25.60 0.53
N ARG A 34 -0.68 -25.27 0.65
CA ARG A 34 0.26 -25.94 1.54
C ARG A 34 1.02 -24.96 2.40
N THR A 35 1.32 -25.36 3.64
CA THR A 35 2.13 -24.56 4.55
C THR A 35 3.58 -24.50 4.07
N SER A 36 4.19 -23.34 4.20
CA SER A 36 5.56 -23.10 3.70
C SER A 36 6.63 -23.83 4.52
N ASP A 37 6.33 -24.25 5.75
CA ASP A 37 7.28 -24.89 6.65
C ASP A 37 7.25 -26.42 6.65
N SER A 38 6.08 -27.03 6.51
CA SER A 38 5.95 -28.50 6.55
C SER A 38 5.26 -29.09 5.32
N ALA A 39 4.82 -28.25 4.36
CA ALA A 39 4.06 -28.66 3.19
C ALA A 39 2.73 -29.38 3.53
N ASP A 40 2.23 -29.19 4.76
CA ASP A 40 0.94 -29.72 5.20
C ASP A 40 -0.22 -28.94 4.57
N ASP A 41 -1.43 -29.50 4.59
CA ASP A 41 -2.65 -28.85 4.09
C ASP A 41 -2.90 -27.52 4.83
N ALA A 42 -2.93 -26.41 4.09
CA ALA A 42 -3.13 -25.06 4.64
C ALA A 42 -4.62 -24.67 4.71
N CYS A 43 -5.50 -25.64 4.93
CA CYS A 43 -6.94 -25.40 4.98
C CYS A 43 -7.31 -24.52 6.20
N LEU A 44 -7.90 -23.37 5.91
CA LEU A 44 -8.31 -22.38 6.91
C LEU A 44 -9.72 -22.67 7.48
N TRP A 45 -10.42 -23.65 6.92
CA TRP A 45 -11.74 -24.04 7.42
C TRP A 45 -11.60 -25.11 8.51
N PRO A 46 -12.25 -24.94 9.67
CA PRO A 46 -12.21 -25.94 10.72
C PRO A 46 -12.75 -27.29 10.24
N SER A 47 -11.98 -28.34 10.48
CA SER A 47 -12.39 -29.71 10.20
C SER A 47 -13.69 -30.04 10.94
N SER A 48 -14.63 -30.68 10.24
CA SER A 48 -15.84 -31.23 10.82
C SER A 48 -15.93 -32.70 10.46
N LEU A 49 -16.37 -33.53 11.41
CA LEU A 49 -16.59 -34.97 11.21
C LEU A 49 -17.64 -35.26 10.13
N LEU A 50 -18.51 -34.30 9.79
CA LEU A 50 -19.67 -34.48 8.92
C LEU A 50 -19.58 -33.75 7.56
N SER A 51 -18.59 -32.87 7.36
CA SER A 51 -18.44 -32.14 6.10
C SER A 51 -17.01 -31.62 5.91
N ARG A 52 -16.40 -31.98 4.79
CA ARG A 52 -15.07 -31.51 4.39
C ARG A 52 -15.20 -30.29 3.49
N ARG A 53 -15.50 -29.13 4.08
CA ARG A 53 -15.33 -27.84 3.39
C ARG A 53 -13.87 -27.42 3.51
N THR A 54 -13.32 -26.95 2.40
CA THR A 54 -11.96 -26.42 2.32
C THR A 54 -11.98 -24.95 1.99
N ARG A 55 -11.01 -24.21 2.53
CA ARG A 55 -10.81 -22.79 2.26
C ARG A 55 -9.32 -22.51 2.24
N TYR A 56 -8.85 -21.95 1.14
CA TYR A 56 -7.44 -21.61 0.94
C TYR A 56 -7.32 -20.13 0.65
N LEU A 57 -6.27 -19.51 1.20
CA LEU A 57 -5.90 -18.14 0.85
C LEU A 57 -5.29 -18.14 -0.56
N CYS A 58 -5.62 -17.14 -1.36
CA CYS A 58 -5.04 -16.96 -2.68
C CYS A 58 -4.73 -15.49 -2.96
N TYR A 59 -3.80 -15.23 -3.87
CA TYR A 59 -3.47 -13.87 -4.28
C TYR A 59 -3.07 -13.78 -5.76
N VAL A 60 -3.12 -12.56 -6.30
CA VAL A 60 -2.56 -12.23 -7.62
C VAL A 60 -1.38 -11.30 -7.40
N SER A 61 -0.28 -11.56 -8.09
CA SER A 61 0.89 -10.69 -8.09
C SER A 61 1.28 -10.25 -9.50
N GLU A 62 1.80 -9.04 -9.61
CA GLU A 62 2.29 -8.46 -10.87
C GLU A 62 3.73 -7.98 -10.70
N ASN A 63 4.50 -8.01 -11.79
CA ASN A 63 5.86 -7.48 -11.79
C ASN A 63 5.81 -5.97 -11.54
N ILE A 64 6.59 -5.50 -10.56
CA ILE A 64 6.58 -4.13 -10.08
C ILE A 64 7.00 -3.12 -11.14
N ASN A 65 7.85 -3.53 -12.07
CA ASN A 65 8.39 -2.66 -13.12
C ASN A 65 7.38 -2.47 -14.28
N THR A 66 6.43 -3.39 -14.43
CA THR A 66 5.37 -3.29 -15.45
C THR A 66 4.00 -2.96 -14.86
N CYS A 67 3.89 -2.90 -13.54
CA CYS A 67 2.67 -2.57 -12.83
C CYS A 67 2.31 -1.09 -13.02
N ALA A 68 1.15 -0.80 -13.61
CA ALA A 68 0.71 0.56 -13.86
C ALA A 68 0.58 1.37 -12.57
N GLY A 69 0.89 2.68 -12.60
CA GLY A 69 0.85 3.53 -11.40
C GLY A 69 -0.51 3.57 -10.70
N GLN A 70 -1.61 3.53 -11.46
CA GLN A 70 -2.97 3.50 -10.89
C GLN A 70 -3.41 2.11 -10.42
N ARG A 71 -2.61 1.06 -10.64
CA ARG A 71 -2.95 -0.29 -10.22
C ARG A 71 -3.04 -0.33 -8.69
N PRO A 72 -4.15 -0.81 -8.11
CA PRO A 72 -4.23 -1.03 -6.67
C PRO A 72 -3.27 -2.14 -6.26
N ILE A 73 -2.42 -1.87 -5.28
CA ILE A 73 -1.51 -2.84 -4.68
C ILE A 73 -1.79 -2.98 -3.19
N LEU A 74 -1.60 -4.18 -2.66
CA LEU A 74 -1.87 -4.54 -1.28
C LEU A 74 -0.84 -3.87 -0.36
N VAL A 75 -1.31 -3.04 0.57
CA VAL A 75 -0.45 -2.32 1.52
C VAL A 75 -0.65 -2.74 2.96
N ASN A 76 -1.77 -3.37 3.30
CA ASN A 76 -2.01 -3.91 4.64
C ASN A 76 -2.97 -5.09 4.62
N LEU A 77 -2.78 -6.01 5.57
CA LEU A 77 -3.70 -7.09 5.92
C LEU A 77 -3.96 -7.06 7.41
N VAL A 78 -5.22 -7.22 7.81
CA VAL A 78 -5.62 -7.32 9.21
C VAL A 78 -6.62 -8.45 9.35
N LEU A 79 -6.46 -9.26 10.39
CA LEU A 79 -7.44 -10.28 10.76
C LEU A 79 -8.25 -9.76 11.96
N VAL A 80 -9.56 -9.65 11.81
CA VAL A 80 -10.48 -9.22 12.88
C VAL A 80 -11.46 -10.35 13.23
N ASP A 81 -12.07 -10.30 14.41
CA ASP A 81 -13.16 -11.21 14.75
C ASP A 81 -14.43 -10.92 13.94
N ASP A 82 -15.22 -11.96 13.65
CA ASP A 82 -16.50 -11.77 13.00
C ASP A 82 -17.44 -10.94 13.90
N GLY A 83 -18.07 -9.92 13.31
CA GLY A 83 -18.86 -8.92 14.04
C GLY A 83 -18.07 -7.72 14.56
N GLU A 84 -16.74 -7.73 14.53
CA GLU A 84 -15.95 -6.53 14.82
C GLU A 84 -15.97 -5.53 13.65
N HIS A 85 -15.69 -4.27 13.98
CA HIS A 85 -15.65 -3.20 12.99
C HIS A 85 -14.47 -3.35 12.02
N ILE A 86 -14.74 -3.17 10.72
CA ILE A 86 -13.71 -3.23 9.67
C ILE A 86 -12.77 -2.02 9.81
N PRO A 87 -11.44 -2.21 9.91
CA PRO A 87 -10.51 -1.09 10.08
C PRO A 87 -10.63 -0.05 8.96
N ALA A 88 -10.43 1.22 9.28
CA ALA A 88 -10.60 2.31 8.32
C ALA A 88 -9.78 2.08 7.03
N ASN A 89 -10.41 2.34 5.88
CA ASN A 89 -9.84 2.14 4.54
C ASN A 89 -9.49 0.69 4.19
N HIS A 90 -9.98 -0.31 4.93
CA HIS A 90 -9.87 -1.71 4.55
C HIS A 90 -11.20 -2.20 3.97
N GLN A 91 -11.11 -3.17 3.07
CA GLN A 91 -12.24 -3.95 2.58
C GLN A 91 -12.20 -5.35 3.20
N ALA A 92 -13.36 -5.83 3.63
CA ALA A 92 -13.54 -7.17 4.16
C ALA A 92 -13.65 -8.20 3.03
N ILE A 93 -13.05 -9.37 3.23
CA ILE A 93 -13.13 -10.50 2.31
C ILE A 93 -14.03 -11.58 2.92
N TYR A 94 -15.33 -11.47 2.67
CA TYR A 94 -16.34 -12.35 3.29
C TYR A 94 -16.48 -13.70 2.60
N ASN A 95 -16.34 -13.72 1.28
CA ASN A 95 -16.73 -14.85 0.44
C ASN A 95 -15.56 -15.35 -0.39
N THR A 96 -15.63 -16.63 -0.76
CA THR A 96 -14.71 -17.23 -1.71
C THR A 96 -14.98 -16.69 -3.11
N ILE A 97 -13.93 -16.51 -3.90
CA ILE A 97 -14.02 -15.94 -5.25
C ILE A 97 -14.57 -16.93 -6.27
N ASP A 98 -14.44 -18.23 -6.00
CA ASP A 98 -14.84 -19.32 -6.90
C ASP A 98 -16.28 -19.79 -6.67
N THR A 99 -16.71 -19.88 -5.40
CA THR A 99 -18.05 -20.39 -5.05
C THR A 99 -18.98 -19.35 -4.45
N GLY A 100 -18.49 -18.17 -4.07
CA GLY A 100 -19.29 -17.15 -3.38
C GLY A 100 -19.71 -17.56 -1.96
N GLU A 101 -19.22 -18.68 -1.44
CA GLU A 101 -19.55 -19.14 -0.10
C GLU A 101 -18.74 -18.39 0.95
N ARG A 102 -19.22 -18.39 2.20
CA ARG A 102 -18.47 -17.80 3.33
C ARG A 102 -17.05 -18.35 3.41
N ALA A 103 -16.07 -17.45 3.46
CA ALA A 103 -14.64 -17.76 3.44
C ALA A 103 -14.12 -18.28 4.78
N LEU A 104 -14.53 -17.65 5.89
CA LEU A 104 -14.04 -17.93 7.23
C LEU A 104 -15.20 -17.93 8.25
N LYS A 105 -15.13 -18.76 9.31
CA LYS A 105 -16.22 -18.88 10.30
C LYS A 105 -16.21 -17.81 11.39
N ARG A 106 -15.06 -17.57 12.02
CA ARG A 106 -14.94 -16.72 13.24
C ARG A 106 -14.15 -15.44 13.02
N LYS A 107 -13.49 -15.32 11.87
CA LYS A 107 -12.59 -14.23 11.55
C LYS A 107 -12.97 -13.64 10.20
N ILE A 108 -12.58 -12.39 9.96
CA ILE A 108 -12.66 -11.72 8.68
C ILE A 108 -11.26 -11.22 8.33
N LEU A 109 -10.76 -11.58 7.14
CA LEU A 109 -9.54 -10.98 6.62
C LEU A 109 -9.90 -9.67 5.92
N CYS A 110 -9.28 -8.59 6.36
CA CYS A 110 -9.46 -7.24 5.86
C CYS A 110 -8.20 -6.81 5.10
N ALA A 111 -8.37 -6.27 3.91
CA ALA A 111 -7.26 -5.85 3.05
C ALA A 111 -7.34 -4.36 2.75
N LYS A 112 -6.21 -3.66 2.79
CA LYS A 112 -6.10 -2.27 2.33
C LYS A 112 -5.25 -2.23 1.06
N PHE A 113 -5.75 -1.52 0.07
CA PHE A 113 -5.06 -1.29 -1.19
C PHE A 113 -4.77 0.20 -1.35
N SER A 114 -3.72 0.51 -2.11
CA SER A 114 -3.41 1.88 -2.54
C SER A 114 -2.88 1.86 -3.96
N PRO A 115 -3.07 2.93 -4.75
CA PRO A 115 -2.45 3.02 -6.07
C PRO A 115 -0.93 2.88 -5.97
N ARG A 116 -0.33 2.06 -6.84
CA ARG A 116 1.11 1.83 -6.92
C ARG A 116 1.94 3.13 -6.95
N SER A 117 1.45 4.17 -7.62
CA SER A 117 2.12 5.47 -7.74
C SER A 117 2.17 6.28 -6.44
N THR A 118 1.31 5.95 -5.46
CA THR A 118 1.12 6.74 -4.23
C THR A 118 1.74 6.13 -2.99
N THR A 119 2.32 4.92 -3.08
CA THR A 119 2.93 4.23 -1.94
C THR A 119 4.35 3.77 -2.26
N SER A 120 5.26 3.96 -1.30
CA SER A 120 6.65 3.51 -1.36
C SER A 120 6.86 2.13 -0.74
N ARG A 121 5.82 1.56 -0.12
CA ARG A 121 5.88 0.27 0.59
C ARG A 121 4.60 -0.54 0.34
N ALA A 122 4.76 -1.84 0.13
CA ALA A 122 3.66 -2.76 -0.13
C ALA A 122 3.93 -4.14 0.45
N ILE A 123 2.88 -4.96 0.54
CA ILE A 123 3.01 -6.39 0.81
C ILE A 123 3.39 -7.08 -0.51
N THR A 124 4.56 -7.71 -0.53
CA THR A 124 5.06 -8.42 -1.73
C THR A 124 4.96 -9.93 -1.60
N ARG A 125 4.78 -10.45 -0.37
CA ARG A 125 4.63 -11.89 -0.14
C ARG A 125 3.69 -12.18 1.01
N ILE A 126 2.91 -13.24 0.86
CA ILE A 126 2.06 -13.83 1.89
C ILE A 126 2.50 -15.28 2.07
N GLY A 127 2.68 -15.70 3.31
CA GLY A 127 3.02 -17.08 3.67
C GLY A 127 2.07 -17.63 4.73
N VAL A 128 1.79 -18.92 4.65
CA VAL A 128 0.97 -19.67 5.61
C VAL A 128 1.81 -20.78 6.24
N TYR A 129 1.70 -20.94 7.56
CA TYR A 129 2.60 -21.80 8.35
C TYR A 129 1.81 -22.62 9.37
N SER A 130 2.23 -23.87 9.60
CA SER A 130 1.58 -24.77 10.58
C SER A 130 1.85 -24.39 12.03
N ARG A 131 2.96 -23.68 12.30
CA ARG A 131 3.37 -23.24 13.63
C ARG A 131 3.80 -21.77 13.62
N PRO A 132 3.61 -21.04 14.72
CA PRO A 132 4.23 -19.73 14.88
C PRO A 132 5.75 -19.90 14.80
N ARG A 133 6.39 -19.36 13.75
CA ARG A 133 7.85 -19.21 13.74
C ARG A 133 8.19 -18.07 14.69
N THR A 134 9.13 -18.30 15.60
CA THR A 134 9.61 -17.30 16.57
C THR A 134 10.15 -16.06 15.88
N THR A 135 10.72 -16.20 14.68
CA THR A 135 11.04 -15.09 13.77
C THR A 135 11.21 -15.60 12.34
N THR A 136 10.36 -15.14 11.42
CA THR A 136 10.66 -15.21 9.97
C THR A 136 11.20 -13.84 9.58
N PRO A 137 12.51 -13.65 9.35
CA PRO A 137 13.09 -12.33 9.08
C PRO A 137 12.35 -11.61 7.94
N GLY A 138 11.94 -10.36 8.19
CA GLY A 138 11.20 -9.53 7.24
C GLY A 138 9.70 -9.83 7.09
N TYR A 139 9.17 -10.85 7.78
CA TYR A 139 7.74 -11.14 7.81
C TYR A 139 7.09 -10.67 9.12
N THR A 140 5.90 -10.09 8.99
CA THR A 140 5.04 -9.70 10.10
C THR A 140 3.88 -10.68 10.22
N ARG A 141 3.56 -11.11 11.45
CA ARG A 141 2.42 -11.98 11.73
C ARG A 141 1.12 -11.18 11.59
N ILE A 142 0.18 -11.69 10.80
CA ILE A 142 -1.17 -11.12 10.64
C ILE A 142 -2.15 -11.70 11.65
N GLY A 143 -2.07 -13.01 11.88
CA GLY A 143 -3.00 -13.73 12.74
C GLY A 143 -2.95 -15.23 12.48
N ASP A 144 -3.80 -15.98 13.17
CA ASP A 144 -3.96 -17.40 12.98
C ASP A 144 -5.44 -17.77 12.79
N ILE A 145 -5.66 -18.79 11.97
CA ILE A 145 -6.97 -19.35 11.67
C ILE A 145 -6.80 -20.86 11.59
N ASN A 146 -7.55 -21.61 12.39
CA ASN A 146 -7.51 -23.09 12.37
C ASN A 146 -6.08 -23.64 12.54
N SER A 147 -5.31 -23.06 13.48
CA SER A 147 -3.89 -23.39 13.73
C SER A 147 -2.93 -23.07 12.59
N ILE A 148 -3.40 -22.47 11.48
CA ILE A 148 -2.56 -21.96 10.40
C ILE A 148 -2.27 -20.48 10.65
N VAL A 149 -0.99 -20.10 10.69
CA VAL A 149 -0.55 -18.73 10.92
C VAL A 149 -0.28 -18.04 9.59
N ILE A 150 -0.84 -16.84 9.41
CA ILE A 150 -0.63 -16.00 8.23
C ILE A 150 0.46 -14.97 8.55
N TYR A 151 1.45 -14.87 7.67
CA TYR A 151 2.49 -13.86 7.70
C TYR A 151 2.56 -13.11 6.37
N CYS A 152 3.03 -11.86 6.41
CA CYS A 152 3.28 -11.06 5.22
C CYS A 152 4.67 -10.40 5.25
N LYS A 153 5.34 -10.34 4.10
CA LYS A 153 6.58 -9.57 3.91
C LYS A 153 6.22 -8.20 3.32
N HIS A 154 6.58 -7.15 4.05
CA HIS A 154 6.47 -5.78 3.55
C HIS A 154 7.81 -5.34 3.00
N THR A 155 7.82 -4.79 1.79
CA THR A 155 9.03 -4.38 1.08
C THR A 155 8.90 -2.95 0.61
N GLU A 156 10.01 -2.20 0.67
CA GLU A 156 10.12 -0.91 -0.01
C GLU A 156 10.17 -1.15 -1.52
N ILE A 157 9.25 -0.52 -2.26
CA ILE A 157 9.11 -0.68 -3.71
C ILE A 157 9.52 0.59 -4.47
N GLY A 158 9.96 1.63 -3.75
CA GLY A 158 10.20 2.97 -4.30
C GLY A 158 8.92 3.64 -4.79
N LEU A 159 8.93 4.97 -4.94
CA LEU A 159 7.84 5.65 -5.66
C LEU A 159 8.04 5.46 -7.16
N LEU A 160 6.94 5.26 -7.89
CA LEU A 160 6.98 5.31 -9.34
C LEU A 160 7.34 6.75 -9.67
N ASN A 161 8.56 6.98 -10.17
CA ASN A 161 9.02 8.33 -10.50
C ASN A 161 7.98 8.96 -11.42
N SER A 162 7.18 9.89 -10.90
CA SER A 162 6.56 10.90 -11.75
C SER A 162 7.71 11.51 -12.51
N GLU A 163 7.58 11.50 -13.83
CA GLU A 163 8.58 11.94 -14.77
C GLU A 163 9.43 13.06 -14.20
N ARG A 164 10.75 12.86 -14.29
CA ARG A 164 11.76 13.90 -14.22
C ARG A 164 11.16 15.19 -14.79
N SER A 165 10.74 16.12 -13.93
CA SER A 165 10.39 17.47 -14.40
C SER A 165 11.59 17.92 -15.23
N PRO A 166 11.40 18.38 -16.48
CA PRO A 166 12.50 18.93 -17.25
C PRO A 166 13.10 20.03 -16.39
N VAL A 167 14.31 19.80 -15.90
CA VAL A 167 15.08 20.85 -15.24
C VAL A 167 15.16 21.97 -16.28
N PRO A 168 14.63 23.18 -16.02
CA PRO A 168 14.82 24.26 -16.98
C PRO A 168 16.33 24.42 -17.20
N PRO A 169 16.81 24.54 -18.44
CA PRO A 169 18.24 24.67 -18.70
C PRO A 169 18.76 25.86 -17.90
N SER A 170 19.77 25.60 -17.06
CA SER A 170 20.47 26.63 -16.30
C SER A 170 21.05 27.64 -17.28
N VAL A 171 20.48 28.84 -17.29
CA VAL A 171 20.99 29.99 -18.05
C VAL A 171 22.43 30.25 -17.58
N PRO A 172 23.42 30.36 -18.48
CA PRO A 172 24.79 30.71 -18.08
C PRO A 172 24.79 32.10 -17.45
N SER A 173 25.38 32.22 -16.26
CA SER A 173 25.61 33.51 -15.61
C SER A 173 26.42 34.43 -16.53
N ARG A 174 25.80 35.54 -16.95
CA ARG A 174 26.45 36.60 -17.71
C ARG A 174 27.60 37.19 -16.87
N PRO A 175 28.81 37.38 -17.42
CA PRO A 175 29.88 38.04 -16.68
C PRO A 175 29.48 39.48 -16.35
N SER A 176 29.65 39.86 -15.07
CA SER A 176 29.43 41.20 -14.56
C SER A 176 30.45 42.17 -15.16
N ILE A 177 29.94 43.19 -15.85
CA ILE A 177 30.71 44.35 -16.31
C ILE A 177 31.08 45.16 -15.05
N PRO A 178 32.34 45.59 -14.87
CA PRO A 178 32.71 46.44 -13.74
C PRO A 178 32.00 47.80 -13.82
N ASP A 179 31.46 48.24 -12.68
CA ASP A 179 30.70 49.47 -12.50
C ASP A 179 31.44 50.69 -13.04
N ARG A 180 30.79 51.39 -13.97
CA ARG A 180 31.27 52.62 -14.60
C ARG A 180 30.59 53.86 -14.00
N ASN A 181 30.40 53.88 -12.68
CA ASN A 181 29.77 55.00 -11.97
C ASN A 181 30.81 55.85 -11.26
N ASN A 182 31.49 56.71 -12.02
CA ASN A 182 32.23 57.87 -11.51
C ASN A 182 32.04 59.11 -12.41
N LEU A 183 30.90 59.21 -13.08
CA LEU A 183 30.49 60.42 -13.80
C LEU A 183 29.19 60.87 -13.16
N TYR A 184 29.15 62.14 -12.72
CA TYR A 184 28.09 62.88 -12.03
C TYR A 184 28.19 62.97 -10.50
N PRO A 185 28.77 64.06 -9.97
CA PRO A 185 28.62 64.45 -8.57
C PRO A 185 27.32 65.25 -8.39
N ASN A 186 26.71 65.10 -7.21
CA ASN A 186 25.64 65.91 -6.63
C ASN A 186 24.19 65.68 -7.12
N LEU A 187 23.46 64.89 -6.34
CA LEU A 187 22.05 65.14 -5.96
C LEU A 187 21.79 64.46 -4.60
N PRO A 188 21.05 65.09 -3.66
CA PRO A 188 20.85 64.57 -2.31
C PRO A 188 19.95 63.34 -2.28
N ALA A 189 20.36 62.34 -1.50
CA ALA A 189 19.59 61.11 -1.27
C ALA A 189 18.40 61.39 -0.34
N PHE A 190 17.18 61.11 -0.80
CA PHE A 190 16.00 61.08 0.05
C PHE A 190 15.88 59.70 0.71
N SER A 191 16.10 59.65 2.03
CA SER A 191 15.72 58.51 2.86
C SER A 191 14.21 58.51 3.05
N SER A 192 13.50 57.49 2.55
CA SER A 192 12.13 57.20 2.98
C SER A 192 12.04 55.78 3.54
N SER A 193 12.11 55.73 4.86
CA SER A 193 11.54 54.65 5.67
C SER A 193 10.02 54.71 5.54
N GLY A 194 9.39 53.57 5.26
CA GLY A 194 7.95 53.48 5.06
C GLY A 194 7.49 52.04 4.97
N ASN A 195 7.46 51.36 6.12
CA ASN A 195 6.73 50.11 6.25
C ASN A 195 5.23 50.42 6.10
N ALA A 196 4.63 49.97 5.01
CA ALA A 196 3.19 49.94 4.82
C ALA A 196 2.75 48.48 4.65
N SER A 197 2.15 47.91 5.69
CA SER A 197 1.28 46.74 5.57
C SER A 197 -0.09 47.14 6.12
N ALA A 198 -1.00 47.43 5.20
CA ALA A 198 -2.42 47.60 5.48
C ALA A 198 -3.14 46.30 5.11
N CYS A 199 -4.01 45.87 6.03
CA CYS A 199 -5.41 45.44 5.87
C CYS A 199 -5.83 44.94 4.46
N GLU A 200 -6.59 43.86 4.29
CA GLU A 200 -7.90 43.69 4.93
C GLU A 200 -8.47 42.28 4.67
N ALA A 201 -9.28 41.84 5.62
CA ALA A 201 -10.07 40.61 5.58
C ALA A 201 -11.38 40.80 4.80
N PHE A 202 -11.87 39.74 4.16
CA PHE A 202 -13.32 39.58 3.94
C PHE A 202 -13.77 38.18 4.37
N ALA A 203 -14.37 38.16 5.55
CA ALA A 203 -15.36 37.16 5.93
C ALA A 203 -16.70 37.54 5.28
N THR A 204 -17.48 36.55 4.84
CA THR A 204 -18.94 36.68 4.76
C THR A 204 -19.59 35.41 5.28
N THR A 205 -20.47 35.62 6.26
CA THR A 205 -21.34 34.65 6.93
C THR A 205 -22.74 34.73 6.33
N ARG A 206 -23.48 33.59 6.29
CA ARG A 206 -24.87 33.39 6.81
C ARG A 206 -25.38 32.02 6.33
N ARG A 207 -25.72 31.03 7.18
CA ARG A 207 -26.75 30.84 8.25
C ARG A 207 -28.16 30.43 7.76
N GLY A 208 -28.67 29.37 8.41
CA GLY A 208 -30.07 28.91 8.52
C GLY A 208 -30.31 27.60 7.75
N THR A 209 -30.48 26.39 8.31
CA THR A 209 -31.34 25.85 9.40
C THR A 209 -32.84 26.03 9.15
N VAL A 210 -33.60 24.94 9.01
CA VAL A 210 -34.86 24.65 9.74
C VAL A 210 -35.15 23.14 9.66
N HIS A 211 -35.42 22.54 10.83
CA HIS A 211 -36.03 21.23 11.03
C HIS A 211 -37.53 21.23 10.68
N ARG A 212 -38.01 20.11 10.17
CA ARG A 212 -39.29 19.52 10.60
C ARG A 212 -39.22 18.00 10.48
#